data_AF-A0A0D8X9S9-F1
#
_entry.id   AF-A0A0D8X9S9-F1
#
_cell.length_a   1.000
_cell.length_b   1.000
_cell.length_c   1.000
_cell.angle_alpha   90.00
_cell.angle_beta   90.00
_cell.angle_gamma   90.00
#
_symmetry.space_group_name_H-M   'P 1'
#
loop_
_entity.id
_entity.type
_entity.pdbx_description
1 polymer ?
#
loop_
_entity_poly.entity_id
_entity_poly.type
_entity_poly.pdbx_seq_one_letter_code
_entity_poly.pdbx_strand_id
1 'polypeptide(L)'
;MAPPFLMRGMIHNYARKGIAFAFIAAVSSTIAFNVFYVWPRHRKYEEFYKNYDPYKHMKEICDAGTGYMHTCPKDLAKLYEEKGKEFTL
;
A
#
# COMPACT_ATOMS: atom_id res chain seq x y z
N MET A 1 29.24 10.94 54.38
CA MET A 1 27.77 10.99 54.48
C MET A 1 27.21 10.98 53.06
N ALA A 2 26.35 10.01 52.72
CA ALA A 2 25.68 10.01 51.42
C ALA A 2 24.69 11.20 51.32
N PRO A 3 24.52 11.82 50.15
CA PRO A 3 23.59 12.94 50.00
C PRO A 3 22.14 12.48 50.26
N PRO A 4 21.27 13.34 50.82
CA PRO A 4 19.90 12.98 51.11
C PRO A 4 19.11 12.68 49.82
N PHE A 5 18.35 11.59 49.82
CA PHE A 5 17.46 11.24 48.71
C PHE A 5 16.34 12.28 48.57
N LEU A 6 16.08 12.73 47.34
CA LEU A 6 15.01 13.67 47.01
C LEU A 6 13.64 12.96 47.11
N MET A 7 12.94 13.13 48.24
CA MET A 7 11.65 12.48 48.52
C MET A 7 10.42 13.27 48.03
N ARG A 8 10.56 14.54 47.63
CA ARG A 8 9.44 15.40 47.23
C ARG A 8 9.18 15.32 45.72
N GLY A 9 7.92 15.15 45.32
CA GLY A 9 7.49 15.20 43.91
C GLY A 9 7.78 13.94 43.09
N MET A 10 8.06 12.81 43.75
CA MET A 10 8.43 11.54 43.10
C MET A 10 7.37 11.06 42.09
N ILE A 11 6.08 11.17 42.42
CA ILE A 11 4.96 10.78 41.54
C ILE A 11 4.93 11.63 40.27
N HIS A 12 5.09 12.96 40.38
CA HIS A 12 5.07 13.84 39.21
C HIS A 12 6.26 13.58 38.27
N ASN A 13 7.44 13.30 38.82
CA ASN A 13 8.62 12.97 38.03
C ASN A 13 8.48 11.61 37.32
N TYR A 14 7.91 10.62 38.00
CA TYR A 14 7.62 9.32 37.39
C TYR A 14 6.56 9.42 36.29
N ALA A 15 5.47 10.14 36.55
CA ALA A 15 4.38 10.36 35.59
C ALA A 15 4.86 11.08 34.32
N ARG A 16 5.68 12.13 34.45
CA ARG A 16 6.24 12.83 33.28
C ARG A 16 7.10 11.91 32.40
N LYS A 17 7.91 11.06 33.03
CA LYS A 17 8.70 10.05 32.30
C LYS A 17 7.79 9.02 31.63
N GLY A 18 6.77 8.53 32.34
CA GLY A 18 5.80 7.57 31.80
C GLY A 18 5.08 8.09 30.56
N ILE A 19 4.62 9.35 30.60
CA ILE A 19 3.97 10.00 29.45
C ILE A 19 4.94 10.13 28.27
N ALA A 20 6.19 10.53 28.53
CA ALA A 20 7.20 10.63 27.48
C ALA A 20 7.47 9.26 26.81
N PHE A 21 7.63 8.19 27.60
CA PHE A 21 7.82 6.85 27.06
C PHE A 21 6.61 6.34 26.29
N ALA A 22 5.39 6.57 26.80
CA ALA A 22 4.16 6.19 26.12
C ALA A 22 4.03 6.88 24.76
N PHE A 23 4.35 8.18 24.68
CA PHE A 23 4.33 8.92 23.42
C PHE A 23 5.34 8.38 22.42
N ILE A 24 6.57 8.11 22.85
CA ILE A 24 7.62 7.53 21.99
C ILE A 24 7.18 6.15 21.47
N ALA A 25 6.60 5.30 22.32
CA ALA A 25 6.12 3.99 21.92
C ALA A 25 4.94 4.07 20.92
N ALA A 26 4.03 5.03 21.11
CA ALA A 26 2.92 5.24 20.19
C ALA A 26 3.39 5.73 18.81
N VAL A 27 4.31 6.69 18.78
CA VAL A 27 4.87 7.21 17.52
C VAL A 27 5.70 6.14 16.81
N SER A 28 6.54 5.39 17.54
CA SER A 28 7.37 4.34 16.93
C SER A 28 6.55 3.22 16.33
N SER A 29 5.48 2.76 16.99
CA SER A 29 4.59 1.74 16.46
C SER A 29 3.87 2.19 15.17
N THR A 30 3.44 3.46 15.14
CA THR A 30 2.80 4.04 13.95
C THR A 30 3.77 4.13 12.76
N ILE A 31 5.01 4.60 13.01
CA ILE A 31 6.04 4.68 11.98
C ILE A 31 6.37 3.28 11.46
N ALA A 32 6.55 2.30 12.35
CA ALA A 32 6.84 0.93 11.97
C ALA A 32 5.75 0.36 11.05
N PHE A 33 4.47 0.52 11.41
CA PHE A 33 3.37 0.04 10.57
C PHE A 33 3.36 0.73 9.19
N ASN A 34 3.58 2.03 9.14
CA ASN A 34 3.59 2.78 7.89
C ASN A 34 4.72 2.32 6.94
N VAL A 35 5.94 2.18 7.47
CA VAL A 35 7.11 1.78 6.69
C VAL A 35 7.01 0.32 6.22
N PHE A 36 6.62 -0.60 7.11
CA PHE A 36 6.64 -2.03 6.79
C PHE A 36 5.40 -2.53 6.04
N TYR A 37 4.25 -1.86 6.17
CA TYR A 37 3.01 -2.32 5.55
C TYR A 37 2.50 -1.37 4.46
N VAL A 38 2.36 -0.09 4.79
CA VAL A 38 1.68 0.88 3.93
C VAL A 38 2.53 1.23 2.70
N TRP A 39 3.79 1.60 2.89
CA TRP A 39 4.71 1.91 1.78
C TRP A 39 4.90 0.77 0.78
N PRO A 40 5.20 -0.49 1.17
CA PRO A 40 5.35 -1.56 0.20
C PRO A 40 4.04 -1.87 -0.53
N ARG A 41 2.88 -1.72 0.12
CA ARG A 41 1.59 -1.84 -0.54
C ARG A 41 1.44 -0.79 -1.64
N HIS A 42 1.69 0.48 -1.34
CA HIS A 42 1.59 1.55 -2.34
C HIS A 42 2.56 1.34 -3.50
N ARG A 43 3.82 0.98 -3.22
CA ARG A 43 4.82 0.69 -4.26
C ARG A 43 4.39 -0.44 -5.18
N LYS A 44 3.82 -1.53 -4.65
CA LYS A 44 3.29 -2.62 -5.47
C LYS A 44 2.20 -2.16 -6.43
N TYR A 45 1.27 -1.31 -5.98
CA TYR A 45 0.24 -0.76 -6.86
C TYR A 45 0.82 0.19 -7.90
N GLU A 46 1.74 1.08 -7.49
CA GLU A 46 2.42 1.97 -8.44
C GLU A 46 3.19 1.19 -9.50
N GLU A 47 3.93 0.15 -9.12
CA GLU A 47 4.65 -0.73 -10.03
C GLU A 47 3.70 -1.47 -10.98
N PHE A 48 2.56 -1.96 -10.47
CA PHE A 48 1.53 -2.59 -11.29
C PHE A 48 1.00 -1.60 -12.34
N TYR A 49 0.58 -0.40 -11.93
CA TYR A 49 -0.05 0.55 -12.84
C TYR A 49 0.91 1.30 -13.78
N LYS A 50 2.21 1.37 -13.48
CA LYS A 50 3.20 2.06 -14.33
C LYS A 50 3.24 1.53 -15.77
N ASN A 51 3.10 0.23 -15.94
CA ASN A 51 3.18 -0.45 -17.25
C ASN A 51 1.89 -1.22 -17.58
N TYR A 52 0.80 -0.98 -16.84
CA TYR A 52 -0.44 -1.70 -17.05
C TYR A 52 -1.16 -1.20 -18.30
N ASP A 53 -1.18 -2.02 -19.36
CA ASP A 53 -2.05 -1.81 -20.51
C ASP A 53 -3.37 -2.57 -20.31
N PRO A 54 -4.48 -1.87 -20.03
CA PRO A 54 -5.77 -2.52 -19.80
C PRO A 54 -6.25 -3.31 -21.01
N TYR A 55 -5.88 -2.89 -22.22
CA TYR A 55 -6.36 -3.50 -23.46
C TYR A 55 -5.66 -4.85 -23.72
N LYS A 56 -4.34 -4.92 -23.46
CA LYS A 56 -3.58 -6.17 -23.52
C LYS A 56 -4.05 -7.17 -22.48
N HIS A 57 -4.27 -6.72 -21.25
CA HIS A 57 -4.73 -7.61 -20.17
C HIS A 57 -6.16 -8.12 -20.43
N MET A 58 -7.04 -7.30 -20.98
CA MET A 58 -8.37 -7.75 -21.40
C MET A 58 -8.31 -8.78 -22.54
N LYS A 59 -7.37 -8.62 -23.49
CA LYS A 59 -7.14 -9.61 -24.54
C LYS A 59 -6.67 -10.94 -23.94
N GLU A 60 -5.72 -10.92 -23.02
CA GLU A 60 -5.26 -12.11 -22.29
C GLU A 60 -6.41 -12.81 -21.54
N ILE A 61 -7.28 -12.05 -20.85
CA ILE A 61 -8.43 -12.62 -20.11
C ILE A 61 -9.49 -13.22 -21.05
N CYS A 62 -9.69 -12.59 -22.20
CA CYS A 62 -10.61 -13.07 -23.24
C CYS A 62 -10.08 -14.29 -24.00
N ASP A 63 -8.76 -14.36 -24.24
CA ASP A 63 -8.08 -15.46 -24.92
C ASP A 63 -7.90 -16.67 -23.99
N ALA A 64 -7.76 -16.46 -22.66
CA ALA A 64 -7.55 -17.51 -21.66
C ALA A 64 -8.80 -18.37 -21.36
N GLY A 65 -9.95 -18.08 -21.96
CA GLY A 65 -11.11 -18.98 -21.94
C GLY A 65 -12.44 -18.27 -21.82
N THR A 66 -13.42 -18.78 -22.55
CA THR A 66 -14.83 -18.33 -22.65
C THR A 66 -15.63 -18.51 -21.35
N GLY A 67 -15.09 -18.10 -20.21
CA GLY A 67 -15.69 -18.30 -18.89
C GLY A 67 -15.40 -17.21 -17.86
N TYR A 68 -14.34 -16.40 -18.02
CA TYR A 68 -14.05 -15.31 -17.07
C TYR A 68 -14.95 -14.09 -17.27
N MET A 69 -15.34 -13.81 -18.51
CA MET A 69 -16.25 -12.72 -18.84
C MET A 69 -17.37 -13.23 -19.74
N HIS A 70 -18.61 -13.25 -19.24
CA HIS A 70 -19.82 -13.58 -20.01
C HIS A 70 -20.04 -12.64 -21.20
N THR A 71 -19.54 -11.42 -21.08
CA THR A 71 -19.65 -10.38 -22.09
C THR A 71 -18.44 -10.29 -22.98
N CYS A 72 -17.41 -11.15 -22.90
CA CYS A 72 -16.25 -11.06 -23.80
C CYS A 72 -16.73 -11.30 -25.23
N PRO A 73 -17.02 -10.25 -25.99
CA PRO A 73 -17.72 -10.38 -27.23
C PRO A 73 -16.65 -10.52 -28.31
N LYS A 74 -16.93 -11.34 -29.31
CA LYS A 74 -16.15 -11.36 -30.56
C LYS A 74 -16.07 -9.96 -31.21
N ASP A 75 -16.87 -9.01 -30.74
CA ASP A 75 -16.94 -7.62 -31.18
C ASP A 75 -15.92 -6.67 -30.52
N LEU A 76 -15.26 -7.04 -29.41
CA LEU A 76 -14.18 -6.19 -28.86
C LEU A 76 -12.98 -6.19 -29.83
N ALA A 77 -12.64 -7.35 -30.40
CA ALA A 77 -11.67 -7.50 -31.48
C ALA A 77 -12.01 -6.65 -32.73
N LYS A 78 -13.31 -6.55 -33.09
CA LYS A 78 -13.77 -5.68 -34.18
C LYS A 78 -13.67 -4.19 -33.84
N LEU A 79 -14.02 -3.79 -32.62
CA LEU A 79 -13.84 -2.41 -32.13
C LEU A 79 -12.35 -2.01 -32.04
N TYR A 80 -11.42 -2.96 -31.89
CA TYR A 80 -9.98 -2.73 -31.99
C TYR A 80 -9.51 -2.45 -33.42
N GLU A 81 -10.04 -3.18 -34.42
CA GLU A 81 -9.76 -2.90 -35.83
C GLU A 81 -10.31 -1.54 -36.26
N GLU A 82 -11.47 -1.13 -35.72
CA GLU A 82 -12.09 0.18 -36.02
C GLU A 82 -11.38 1.38 -35.36
N LYS A 83 -10.62 1.18 -34.27
CA LYS A 83 -9.95 2.28 -33.53
C LYS A 83 -8.47 2.52 -33.89
N GLY A 84 -7.95 1.88 -34.93
CA GLY A 84 -6.76 2.34 -35.65
C GLY A 84 -5.46 2.48 -34.84
N LYS A 85 -5.23 1.63 -33.83
CA LYS A 85 -3.87 1.45 -33.29
C LYS A 85 -3.20 0.30 -34.01
N GLU A 86 -2.52 0.61 -35.12
CA GLU A 86 -1.56 -0.29 -35.73
C GLU A 86 -0.54 -0.74 -34.68
N PHE A 87 -0.43 -2.04 -34.48
CA PHE A 87 0.75 -2.64 -33.87
C PHE A 87 1.27 -3.69 -34.85
N THR A 88 2.38 -3.34 -35.49
CA THR A 88 3.25 -4.28 -36.19
C THR A 88 3.62 -5.41 -35.22
N LEU A 89 3.41 -6.65 -35.70
CA LEU A 89 3.85 -7.90 -35.09
C LEU A 89 5.33 -7.87 -34.67
#